data_AF-A0A232M0Z4-F1
#
_entry.id   AF-A0A232M0Z4-F1
#
_cell.length_a   1.000
_cell.length_b   1.000
_cell.length_c   1.000
_cell.angle_alpha   90.00
_cell.angle_beta   90.00
_cell.angle_gamma   90.00
#
_symmetry.space_group_name_H-M   'P 1'
#
loop_
_entity.id
_entity.type
_entity.pdbx_description
1 polymer ?
#
loop_
_entity_poly.entity_id
_entity_poly.type
_entity_poly.pdbx_seq_one_letter_code
_entity_poly.pdbx_strand_id
1 'polypeptide(L)'
;MTIGPSVIRRPTSEKSNIELINSLRANFTASQQTDGSDALPSSTPPTKQDGYLSWTGQEGDTLFIPSVGFSQSGLYEERSQYDITVKLFFLPGIPTFKRCAHTREAIDLVLKELHVESIDLLIVSLPGVSFDADDEDEDEDIASETASSSNGNLDDFDSMIQTWRTLEALQEKGTIGQLGVAEFGSERLARFLPHTKVRPSVDQINVKDCCVVPKSLILYAKQERIELLTHNDCTDILSQGSTRELLGPGENGAGVLATSADGSGGLKGDIEPQWVVKYTAVVKDRGVIENKGYFALAELGNPN
;
A
#
# COMPACT_ATOMS: atom_id res chain seq x y z
N MET A 1 18.43 19.01 -22.06
CA MET A 1 17.06 19.31 -21.58
C MET A 1 16.09 18.45 -22.36
N THR A 2 15.83 17.25 -21.87
CA THR A 2 14.80 16.34 -22.39
C THR A 2 13.69 16.34 -21.35
N ILE A 3 12.64 17.11 -21.64
CA ILE A 3 11.42 17.15 -20.84
C ILE A 3 10.75 15.79 -21.02
N GLY A 4 10.77 14.97 -19.97
CA GLY A 4 10.01 13.71 -19.93
C GLY A 4 8.52 13.99 -20.11
N PRO A 5 7.73 13.03 -20.61
CA PRO A 5 6.31 13.27 -20.88
C PRO A 5 5.59 13.60 -19.58
N SER A 6 5.12 14.84 -19.46
CA SER A 6 4.21 15.27 -18.39
C SER A 6 2.86 14.59 -18.61
N VAL A 7 2.61 13.51 -17.85
CA VAL A 7 1.32 12.83 -17.85
C VAL A 7 0.38 13.61 -16.94
N ILE A 8 -0.40 14.51 -17.54
CA ILE A 8 -1.56 15.12 -16.86
C ILE A 8 -2.60 14.01 -16.66
N ARG A 9 -2.55 13.32 -15.51
CA ARG A 9 -3.60 12.37 -15.12
C ARG A 9 -4.85 13.18 -14.73
N ARG A 10 -5.92 13.04 -15.51
CA ARG A 10 -7.26 13.49 -15.12
C ARG A 10 -7.65 12.74 -13.83
N PRO A 11 -8.28 13.38 -12.84
CA PRO A 11 -8.73 12.70 -11.63
C PRO A 11 -9.94 11.83 -12.00
N THR A 12 -9.70 10.59 -12.41
CA THR A 12 -10.74 9.57 -12.34
C THR A 12 -10.83 9.17 -10.87
N SER A 13 -12.03 9.16 -10.29
CA SER A 13 -12.26 8.65 -8.93
C SER A 13 -12.18 7.11 -8.94
N GLU A 14 -11.13 6.55 -9.54
CA GLU A 14 -10.87 5.12 -9.55
C GLU A 14 -10.49 4.68 -8.14
N LYS A 15 -11.03 3.52 -7.73
CA LYS A 15 -10.67 2.91 -6.45
C LYS A 15 -9.16 2.61 -6.45
N SER A 16 -8.52 2.69 -5.29
CA SER A 16 -7.05 2.55 -5.19
C SER A 16 -6.51 1.24 -5.77
N ASN A 17 -7.27 0.14 -5.69
CA ASN A 17 -6.90 -1.13 -6.31
C ASN A 17 -6.83 -1.01 -7.84
N ILE A 18 -7.80 -0.34 -8.48
CA ILE A 18 -7.81 -0.16 -9.93
C ILE A 18 -6.62 0.71 -10.36
N GLU A 19 -6.37 1.81 -9.65
CA GLU A 19 -5.23 2.68 -9.92
C GLU A 19 -3.89 1.93 -9.77
N LEU A 20 -3.73 1.12 -8.72
CA LEU A 20 -2.56 0.29 -8.48
C LEU A 20 -2.35 -0.71 -9.61
N ILE A 21 -3.35 -1.53 -9.92
CA ILE A 21 -3.26 -2.58 -10.94
C ILE A 21 -2.95 -1.98 -12.31
N ASN A 22 -3.63 -0.88 -12.68
CA ASN A 22 -3.38 -0.18 -13.94
C ASN A 22 -1.97 0.42 -14.00
N SER A 23 -1.49 1.01 -12.91
CA SER A 23 -0.14 1.59 -12.85
C SER A 23 0.94 0.51 -12.95
N LEU A 24 0.76 -0.64 -12.27
CA LEU A 24 1.67 -1.78 -12.39
C LEU A 24 1.73 -2.30 -13.83
N ARG A 25 0.59 -2.53 -14.49
CA ARG A 25 0.54 -2.98 -15.89
C ARG A 25 1.25 -2.00 -16.82
N ALA A 26 0.99 -0.71 -16.67
CA ALA A 26 1.64 0.33 -17.47
C ALA A 26 3.16 0.32 -17.28
N ASN A 27 3.64 0.22 -16.04
CA ASN A 27 5.07 0.17 -15.73
C ASN A 27 5.75 -1.09 -16.28
N PHE A 28 5.09 -2.26 -16.19
CA PHE A 28 5.60 -3.50 -16.78
C PHE A 28 5.74 -3.36 -18.31
N THR A 29 4.69 -2.85 -18.96
CA THR A 29 4.67 -2.66 -20.42
C THR A 29 5.76 -1.68 -20.87
N ALA A 30 5.91 -0.55 -20.18
CA ALA A 30 6.93 0.44 -20.50
C ALA A 30 8.34 -0.15 -20.39
N SER A 31 8.61 -0.89 -19.32
CA SER A 31 9.94 -1.50 -19.06
C SER A 31 10.28 -2.57 -20.09
N GLN A 32 9.31 -3.41 -20.47
CA GLN A 32 9.46 -4.42 -21.53
C GLN A 32 9.78 -3.80 -22.90
N GLN A 33 9.25 -2.60 -23.19
CA GLN A 33 9.50 -1.91 -24.46
C GLN A 33 10.87 -1.23 -24.50
N THR A 34 11.35 -0.67 -23.37
CA THR A 34 12.66 -0.01 -23.32
C THR A 34 13.78 -0.99 -23.65
N ASP A 35 13.79 -2.19 -23.06
CA ASP A 35 14.85 -3.18 -23.33
C ASP A 35 14.73 -3.86 -24.70
N GLY A 36 13.53 -3.93 -25.27
CA GLY A 36 13.31 -4.48 -26.61
C GLY A 36 13.87 -3.61 -27.75
N SER A 37 14.19 -2.34 -27.46
CA SER A 37 14.61 -1.36 -28.47
C SER A 37 16.12 -1.33 -28.78
N ASP A 38 16.96 -1.89 -27.90
CA ASP A 38 18.42 -1.95 -28.05
C ASP A 38 18.94 -3.28 -28.65
N ALA A 39 18.05 -4.23 -28.94
CA ALA A 39 18.42 -5.51 -29.55
C ALA A 39 18.63 -5.38 -31.07
N LEU A 40 19.88 -5.45 -31.52
CA LEU A 40 20.23 -5.73 -32.93
C LEU A 40 19.48 -6.99 -33.41
N PRO A 41 19.07 -7.08 -34.70
CA PRO A 41 18.39 -8.25 -35.22
C PRO A 41 19.37 -9.44 -35.25
N SER A 42 19.41 -10.21 -34.17
CA SER A 42 20.10 -11.49 -34.14
C SER A 42 19.22 -12.56 -34.77
N SER A 43 19.81 -13.42 -35.60
CA SER A 43 19.14 -14.48 -36.37
C SER A 43 18.72 -15.70 -35.53
N THR A 44 18.70 -15.57 -34.20
CA THR A 44 18.33 -16.65 -33.29
C THR A 44 17.13 -16.20 -32.47
N PRO A 45 15.98 -16.89 -32.53
CA PRO A 45 14.84 -16.52 -31.69
C PRO A 45 15.26 -16.63 -30.22
N PRO A 46 15.00 -15.62 -29.38
CA PRO A 46 15.32 -15.71 -27.96
C PRO A 46 14.58 -16.92 -27.39
N THR A 47 15.32 -17.82 -26.75
CA THR A 47 14.72 -18.90 -25.96
C THR A 47 13.81 -18.24 -24.92
N LYS A 48 12.50 -18.47 -25.00
CA LYS A 48 11.45 -17.92 -24.12
C LYS A 48 11.60 -18.26 -22.63
N GLN A 49 12.71 -18.87 -22.22
CA GLN A 49 13.01 -19.16 -20.83
C GLN A 49 13.58 -17.88 -20.22
N ASP A 50 12.78 -17.25 -19.35
CA ASP A 50 13.16 -16.13 -18.50
C ASP A 50 13.33 -14.77 -19.20
N GLY A 51 12.51 -14.50 -20.22
CA GLY A 51 12.44 -13.19 -20.89
C GLY A 51 12.08 -12.02 -19.97
N TYR A 52 11.61 -12.27 -18.74
CA TYR A 52 11.37 -11.21 -17.75
C TYR A 52 12.65 -10.68 -17.10
N LEU A 53 13.76 -11.44 -17.14
CA LEU A 53 15.02 -11.05 -16.52
C LEU A 53 15.67 -9.83 -17.17
N SER A 54 15.28 -9.48 -18.41
CA SER A 54 15.87 -8.32 -19.09
C SER A 54 15.46 -7.00 -18.45
N TRP A 55 14.23 -6.91 -17.91
CA TRP A 55 13.61 -5.68 -17.43
C TRP A 55 13.32 -5.68 -15.92
N THR A 56 13.70 -6.75 -15.22
CA THR A 56 13.62 -6.91 -13.76
C THR A 56 15.00 -6.82 -13.12
N GLY A 57 15.07 -6.55 -11.82
CA GLY A 57 16.33 -6.37 -11.10
C GLY A 57 16.41 -7.25 -9.86
N GLN A 58 17.51 -7.97 -9.67
CA GLN A 58 17.72 -8.82 -8.49
C GLN A 58 18.65 -8.12 -7.48
N GLU A 59 18.24 -8.02 -6.22
CA GLU A 59 19.08 -7.59 -5.10
C GLU A 59 18.96 -8.60 -3.96
N GLY A 60 20.02 -9.39 -3.72
CA GLY A 60 19.98 -10.49 -2.76
C GLY A 60 18.89 -11.50 -3.14
N ASP A 61 17.95 -11.73 -2.23
CA ASP A 61 16.80 -12.63 -2.43
C ASP A 61 15.56 -11.92 -2.99
N THR A 62 15.62 -10.60 -3.23
CA THR A 62 14.49 -9.79 -3.71
C THR A 62 14.58 -9.55 -5.21
N LEU A 63 13.49 -9.85 -5.93
CA LEU A 63 13.30 -9.50 -7.34
C LEU A 63 12.40 -8.26 -7.47
N PHE A 64 12.96 -7.17 -7.99
CA PHE A 64 12.25 -5.95 -8.32
C PHE A 64 11.60 -6.05 -9.71
N ILE A 65 10.29 -5.80 -9.76
CA ILE A 65 9.46 -5.89 -10.96
C ILE A 65 8.66 -4.58 -11.11
N PRO A 66 8.98 -3.71 -12.08
CA PRO A 66 10.19 -3.73 -12.92
C PRO A 66 11.46 -3.44 -12.09
N SER A 67 12.64 -3.51 -12.72
CA SER A 67 13.87 -3.02 -12.09
C SER A 67 13.68 -1.55 -11.65
N VAL A 68 14.12 -1.22 -10.44
CA VAL A 68 13.95 0.13 -9.88
C VAL A 68 15.29 0.85 -9.88
N GLY A 69 15.37 1.94 -10.64
CA GLY A 69 16.51 2.85 -10.66
C GLY A 69 16.17 4.17 -9.98
N PHE A 70 16.53 4.32 -8.71
CA PHE A 70 16.27 5.56 -7.95
C PHE A 70 17.13 6.75 -8.40
N SER A 71 18.06 6.59 -9.34
CA SER A 71 18.99 7.67 -9.72
C SER A 71 18.33 8.83 -10.49
N GLN A 72 17.15 8.61 -11.07
CA GLN A 72 16.41 9.61 -11.84
C GLN A 72 15.09 10.03 -11.17
N SER A 73 14.80 9.50 -9.98
CA SER A 73 13.63 9.88 -9.19
C SER A 73 13.95 11.09 -8.29
N GLY A 74 13.00 11.45 -7.42
CA GLY A 74 13.13 12.57 -6.50
C GLY A 74 12.10 13.68 -6.72
N LEU A 75 11.97 14.55 -5.71
CA LEU A 75 11.15 15.75 -5.75
C LEU A 75 11.90 16.92 -6.41
N TYR A 76 11.16 17.82 -7.07
CA TYR A 76 11.74 18.97 -7.77
C TYR A 76 12.16 20.11 -6.84
N GLU A 77 11.41 20.32 -5.74
CA GLU A 77 11.69 21.36 -4.76
C GLU A 77 12.35 20.79 -3.49
N GLU A 78 12.74 21.69 -2.59
CA GLU A 78 13.28 21.33 -1.27
C GLU A 78 12.24 20.55 -0.44
N ARG A 79 12.70 19.57 0.35
CA ARG A 79 11.83 18.72 1.19
C ARG A 79 10.82 19.50 2.03
N SER A 80 11.19 20.68 2.55
CA SER A 80 10.33 21.49 3.41
C SER A 80 9.05 21.98 2.72
N GLN A 81 9.06 22.07 1.38
CA GLN A 81 7.95 22.54 0.55
C GLN A 81 6.85 21.48 0.36
N TYR A 82 7.08 20.24 0.78
CA TYR A 82 6.13 19.15 0.59
C TYR A 82 5.46 18.74 1.90
N ASP A 83 4.19 18.35 1.76
CA ASP A 83 3.51 17.42 2.65
C ASP A 83 3.49 16.03 1.98
N ILE A 84 4.15 15.08 2.61
CA ILE A 84 4.28 13.69 2.15
C ILE A 84 3.44 12.80 3.05
N THR A 85 2.36 12.27 2.48
CA THR A 85 1.48 11.30 3.14
C THR A 85 1.71 9.92 2.57
N VAL A 86 1.93 8.96 3.45
CA VAL A 86 2.07 7.55 3.13
C VAL A 86 0.93 6.78 3.79
N LYS A 87 0.30 5.87 3.04
CA LYS A 87 -0.66 4.90 3.55
C LYS A 87 -0.13 3.49 3.33
N LEU A 88 0.07 2.75 4.41
CA LEU A 88 0.53 1.37 4.40
C LEU A 88 -0.64 0.42 4.66
N PHE A 89 -0.90 -0.46 3.70
CA PHE A 89 -1.90 -1.52 3.78
C PHE A 89 -1.21 -2.82 4.19
N PHE A 90 -1.49 -3.28 5.41
CA PHE A 90 -1.12 -4.62 5.85
C PHE A 90 -2.14 -5.62 5.28
N LEU A 91 -1.66 -6.62 4.55
CA LEU A 91 -2.54 -7.60 3.91
C LEU A 91 -2.86 -8.78 4.86
N PRO A 92 -4.00 -9.46 4.66
CA PRO A 92 -4.38 -10.61 5.49
C PRO A 92 -3.37 -11.76 5.41
N GLY A 93 -3.34 -12.62 6.43
CA GLY A 93 -2.48 -13.82 6.45
C GLY A 93 -1.05 -13.58 6.95
N ILE A 94 -0.63 -12.31 7.11
CA ILE A 94 0.75 -11.98 7.45
C ILE A 94 0.96 -11.89 8.97
N PRO A 95 1.94 -12.64 9.54
CA PRO A 95 2.23 -12.59 10.97
C PRO A 95 2.65 -11.20 11.48
N THR A 96 2.22 -10.83 12.68
CA THR A 96 2.47 -9.50 13.27
C THR A 96 3.95 -9.18 13.46
N PHE A 97 4.78 -10.18 13.77
CA PHE A 97 6.21 -9.98 13.97
C PHE A 97 6.94 -9.52 12.69
N LYS A 98 6.41 -9.82 11.49
CA LYS A 98 6.96 -9.32 10.22
C LYS A 98 6.63 -7.84 9.97
N ARG A 99 5.57 -7.30 10.59
CA ARG A 99 5.05 -5.95 10.30
C ARG A 99 6.10 -4.85 10.52
N CYS A 100 6.99 -5.00 11.50
CA CYS A 100 8.09 -4.04 11.71
C CYS A 100 9.09 -3.99 10.56
N ALA A 101 9.51 -5.15 10.06
CA ALA A 101 10.38 -5.21 8.90
C ALA A 101 9.66 -4.65 7.67
N HIS A 102 8.41 -5.07 7.45
CA HIS A 102 7.58 -4.60 6.33
C HIS A 102 7.38 -3.08 6.34
N THR A 103 7.10 -2.47 7.51
CA THR A 103 6.97 -1.01 7.59
C THR A 103 8.28 -0.33 7.25
N ARG A 104 9.42 -0.80 7.77
CA ARG A 104 10.72 -0.21 7.45
C ARG A 104 11.03 -0.30 5.96
N GLU A 105 10.83 -1.47 5.37
CA GLU A 105 11.05 -1.70 3.94
C GLU A 105 10.16 -0.80 3.07
N ALA A 106 8.87 -0.75 3.36
CA ALA A 106 7.92 0.07 2.63
C ALA A 106 8.26 1.57 2.71
N ILE A 107 8.62 2.06 3.91
CA ILE A 107 9.03 3.46 4.10
C ILE A 107 10.35 3.74 3.40
N ASP A 108 11.35 2.86 3.51
CA ASP A 108 12.65 3.02 2.85
C ASP A 108 12.50 3.14 1.33
N LEU A 109 11.59 2.37 0.71
CA LEU A 109 11.31 2.49 -0.72
C LEU A 109 10.73 3.87 -1.08
N VAL A 110 9.80 4.39 -0.27
CA VAL A 110 9.24 5.74 -0.48
C VAL A 110 10.30 6.83 -0.29
N LEU A 111 11.15 6.72 0.74
CA LEU A 111 12.23 7.67 1.00
C LEU A 111 13.25 7.68 -0.15
N LYS A 112 13.64 6.49 -0.65
CA LYS A 112 14.53 6.34 -1.81
C LYS A 112 13.91 6.85 -3.10
N GLU A 113 12.61 6.66 -3.31
CA GLU A 113 11.91 7.15 -4.49
C GLU A 113 11.84 8.68 -4.50
N LEU A 114 11.52 9.29 -3.35
CA LEU A 114 11.33 10.74 -3.23
C LEU A 114 12.62 11.52 -2.94
N HIS A 115 13.72 10.83 -2.61
CA HIS A 115 15.01 11.41 -2.20
C HIS A 115 14.87 12.29 -0.95
N VAL A 116 14.18 11.76 0.05
CA VAL A 116 13.91 12.47 1.31
C VAL A 116 14.30 11.62 2.51
N GLU A 117 14.56 12.26 3.64
CA GLU A 117 14.97 11.57 4.88
C GLU A 117 13.78 11.23 5.79
N SER A 118 12.62 11.86 5.57
CA SER A 118 11.42 11.68 6.40
C SER A 118 10.12 11.99 5.65
N ILE A 119 9.03 11.42 6.15
CA ILE A 119 7.65 11.66 5.70
C ILE A 119 6.84 12.41 6.76
N ASP A 120 5.80 13.14 6.35
CA ASP A 120 5.01 13.97 7.27
C ASP A 120 3.94 13.15 8.00
N LEU A 121 3.27 12.23 7.31
CA LEU A 121 2.19 11.43 7.86
C LEU A 121 2.24 9.98 7.36
N LEU A 122 2.24 9.00 8.28
CA LEU A 122 1.99 7.59 7.96
C LEU A 122 0.62 7.16 8.49
N ILE A 123 -0.24 6.69 7.59
CA ILE A 123 -1.54 6.10 7.91
C ILE A 123 -1.45 4.59 7.73
N VAL A 124 -1.93 3.81 8.68
CA VAL A 124 -1.96 2.34 8.56
C VAL A 124 -3.37 1.81 8.38
N SER A 125 -3.54 0.94 7.37
CA SER A 125 -4.75 0.14 7.14
C SER A 125 -4.44 -1.29 7.57
N LEU A 126 -5.23 -1.80 8.51
CA LEU A 126 -5.04 -3.11 9.13
C LEU A 126 -6.01 -4.13 8.53
N PRO A 127 -5.60 -5.40 8.39
CA PRO A 127 -6.46 -6.43 7.83
C PRO A 127 -7.68 -6.66 8.73
N GLY A 128 -8.86 -6.83 8.12
CA GLY A 128 -10.10 -7.08 8.87
C GLY A 128 -10.69 -5.86 9.59
N VAL A 129 -10.07 -4.67 9.47
CA VAL A 129 -10.63 -3.43 10.00
C VAL A 129 -11.32 -2.68 8.86
N SER A 130 -12.62 -2.51 8.98
CA SER A 130 -13.47 -1.71 8.11
C SER A 130 -14.40 -0.85 8.93
N PHE A 131 -14.78 0.29 8.38
CA PHE A 131 -15.75 1.18 8.97
C PHE A 131 -17.10 1.02 8.28
N ASP A 132 -18.14 0.82 9.09
CA ASP A 132 -19.54 0.93 8.67
C ASP A 132 -20.17 2.06 9.49
N ALA A 133 -20.81 3.01 8.79
CA ALA A 133 -21.42 4.17 9.43
C ALA A 133 -22.74 3.80 10.12
N ASP A 134 -23.45 2.79 9.60
CA ASP A 134 -24.77 2.41 10.09
C ASP A 134 -24.67 1.64 11.42
N ASP A 135 -23.54 0.96 11.66
CA ASP A 135 -23.27 0.20 12.90
C ASP A 135 -22.97 1.08 14.13
N GLU A 136 -22.73 2.40 13.96
CA GLU A 136 -22.43 3.31 15.08
C GLU A 136 -23.68 3.94 15.72
N ASP A 137 -24.83 3.87 15.05
CA ASP A 137 -26.06 4.58 15.44
C ASP A 137 -27.11 3.66 16.13
N GLU A 138 -26.82 2.37 16.33
CA GLU A 138 -27.72 1.48 17.07
C GLU A 138 -27.64 1.73 18.58
N ASP A 139 -28.62 2.49 19.09
CA ASP A 139 -28.91 2.67 20.51
C ASP A 139 -28.95 1.30 21.25
N GLU A 140 -28.50 1.29 22.51
CA GLU A 140 -28.39 0.13 23.42
C GLU A 140 -29.71 -0.65 23.65
N ASP A 141 -30.18 -1.44 22.68
CA ASP A 141 -31.24 -2.44 22.86
C ASP A 141 -30.70 -3.85 22.63
N ILE A 142 -30.63 -4.60 23.73
CA ILE A 142 -30.09 -5.96 23.84
C ILE A 142 -30.89 -6.94 22.95
N ALA A 143 -30.13 -7.78 22.21
CA ALA A 143 -30.49 -9.02 21.53
C ALA A 143 -30.79 -8.95 20.01
N SER A 144 -29.71 -8.77 19.23
CA SER A 144 -29.53 -9.48 17.96
C SER A 144 -28.14 -10.10 17.91
N GLU A 145 -28.01 -11.30 18.46
CA GLU A 145 -26.93 -12.22 18.09
C GLU A 145 -27.14 -12.69 16.63
N THR A 146 -27.02 -11.77 15.68
CA THR A 146 -26.69 -12.13 14.30
C THR A 146 -25.18 -12.22 14.23
N ALA A 147 -24.69 -13.39 14.66
CA ALA A 147 -23.34 -13.86 14.46
C ALA A 147 -22.92 -13.67 13.00
N SER A 148 -22.20 -12.59 12.75
CA SER A 148 -21.15 -12.54 11.74
C SER A 148 -19.90 -12.01 12.44
N SER A 149 -19.24 -12.96 13.11
CA SER A 149 -17.85 -12.89 13.58
C SER A 149 -17.56 -12.17 14.91
N SER A 150 -18.41 -12.35 15.92
CA SER A 150 -18.09 -12.06 17.34
C SER A 150 -17.14 -13.09 18.00
N ASN A 151 -16.27 -13.71 17.20
CA ASN A 151 -15.07 -14.44 17.62
C ASN A 151 -13.83 -13.96 16.82
N GLY A 152 -13.85 -12.71 16.33
CA GLY A 152 -12.68 -12.00 15.78
C GLY A 152 -11.70 -11.56 16.88
N ASN A 153 -11.14 -12.57 17.54
CA ASN A 153 -9.93 -12.69 18.38
C ASN A 153 -9.38 -11.45 19.12
N LEU A 154 -9.26 -11.56 20.45
CA LEU A 154 -8.30 -10.79 21.26
C LEU A 154 -6.92 -10.68 20.59
N ASP A 155 -6.50 -11.75 19.91
CA ASP A 155 -5.25 -11.80 19.15
C ASP A 155 -5.16 -10.74 18.06
N ASP A 156 -6.27 -10.29 17.45
CA ASP A 156 -6.28 -9.25 16.42
C ASP A 156 -6.09 -7.84 17.00
N PHE A 157 -6.69 -7.57 18.17
CA PHE A 157 -6.49 -6.31 18.87
C PHE A 157 -5.08 -6.19 19.47
N ASP A 158 -4.54 -7.28 20.02
CA ASP A 158 -3.16 -7.32 20.50
C ASP A 158 -2.17 -7.17 19.32
N SER A 159 -2.48 -7.80 18.19
CA SER A 159 -1.82 -7.60 16.87
C SER A 159 -1.72 -6.13 16.49
N MET A 160 -2.83 -5.40 16.61
CA MET A 160 -2.94 -3.97 16.32
C MET A 160 -2.07 -3.15 17.27
N ILE A 161 -2.11 -3.42 18.57
CA ILE A 161 -1.25 -2.73 19.55
C ILE A 161 0.23 -2.98 19.27
N GLN A 162 0.63 -4.23 19.01
CA GLN A 162 2.02 -4.59 18.67
C GLN A 162 2.50 -3.85 17.42
N THR A 163 1.63 -3.77 16.40
CA THR A 163 1.89 -3.00 15.18
C THR A 163 2.09 -1.53 15.53
N TRP A 164 1.19 -0.94 16.31
CA TRP A 164 1.29 0.47 16.69
C TRP A 164 2.58 0.79 17.45
N ARG A 165 2.98 -0.04 18.43
CA ARG A 165 4.26 0.12 19.16
C ARG A 165 5.47 0.22 18.24
N THR A 166 5.44 -0.53 17.15
CA THR A 166 6.50 -0.48 16.14
C THR A 166 6.52 0.87 15.43
N LEU A 167 5.35 1.40 15.08
CA LEU A 167 5.22 2.71 14.42
C LEU A 167 5.66 3.84 15.35
N GLU A 168 5.31 3.77 16.64
CA GLU A 168 5.78 4.73 17.65
C GLU A 168 7.30 4.82 17.68
N ALA A 169 7.99 3.67 17.62
CA ALA A 169 9.45 3.63 17.59
C ALA A 169 10.06 4.18 16.28
N LEU A 170 9.31 4.21 15.18
CA LEU A 170 9.73 4.86 13.93
C LEU A 170 9.50 6.37 13.97
N GLN A 171 8.40 6.80 14.57
CA GLN A 171 8.07 8.21 14.80
C GLN A 171 9.09 8.85 15.75
N GLU A 172 9.44 8.17 16.84
CA GLU A 172 10.45 8.65 17.81
C GLU A 172 11.85 8.84 17.17
N LYS A 173 12.18 8.07 16.14
CA LYS A 173 13.43 8.22 15.37
C LYS A 173 13.41 9.42 14.41
N GLY A 174 12.28 10.07 14.20
CA GLY A 174 12.13 11.22 13.31
C GLY A 174 11.96 10.89 11.82
N THR A 175 11.91 9.61 11.44
CA THR A 175 11.64 9.18 10.05
C THR A 175 10.19 9.47 9.65
N ILE A 176 9.28 9.49 10.62
CA ILE A 176 7.85 9.73 10.43
C ILE A 176 7.44 10.89 11.34
N GLY A 177 6.82 11.93 10.80
CA GLY A 177 6.35 13.06 11.58
C GLY A 177 5.14 12.71 12.45
N GLN A 178 4.08 12.22 11.81
CA GLN A 178 2.79 11.90 12.42
C GLN A 178 2.31 10.51 12.06
N LEU A 179 1.48 9.93 12.93
CA LEU A 179 0.88 8.62 12.73
C LEU A 179 -0.63 8.75 12.61
N GLY A 180 -1.24 7.94 11.76
CA GLY A 180 -2.67 7.83 11.61
C GLY A 180 -3.13 6.39 11.48
N VAL A 181 -4.42 6.18 11.74
CA VAL A 181 -5.13 4.93 11.53
C VAL A 181 -6.13 5.08 10.40
N ALA A 182 -6.68 3.98 9.92
CA ALA A 182 -7.79 4.00 8.97
C ALA A 182 -8.87 3.04 9.45
N GLU A 183 -10.12 3.43 9.22
CA GLU A 183 -11.34 2.67 9.48
C GLU A 183 -11.68 2.48 10.97
N PHE A 184 -11.25 3.39 11.87
CA PHE A 184 -11.53 3.22 13.29
C PHE A 184 -12.83 3.94 13.69
N GLY A 185 -13.86 3.16 13.98
CA GLY A 185 -15.07 3.68 14.61
C GLY A 185 -14.84 4.18 16.05
N SER A 186 -15.85 4.87 16.59
CA SER A 186 -15.86 5.48 17.93
C SER A 186 -15.42 4.50 19.02
N GLU A 187 -16.01 3.30 19.06
CA GLU A 187 -15.70 2.27 20.05
C GLU A 187 -14.25 1.77 19.91
N ARG A 188 -13.82 1.51 18.67
CA ARG A 188 -12.47 1.01 18.38
C ARG A 188 -11.41 2.05 18.77
N LEU A 189 -11.60 3.32 18.42
CA LEU A 189 -10.73 4.42 18.87
C LEU A 189 -10.70 4.48 20.40
N ALA A 190 -11.85 4.44 21.06
CA ALA A 190 -11.94 4.52 22.52
C ALA A 190 -11.18 3.40 23.23
N ARG A 191 -11.26 2.18 22.69
CA ARG A 191 -10.51 1.03 23.19
C ARG A 191 -9.02 1.11 22.85
N PHE A 192 -8.66 1.64 21.69
CA PHE A 192 -7.28 1.68 21.19
C PHE A 192 -6.40 2.75 21.86
N LEU A 193 -6.92 3.98 22.01
CA LEU A 193 -6.14 5.14 22.47
C LEU A 193 -5.43 4.94 23.82
N PRO A 194 -6.02 4.29 24.85
CA PRO A 194 -5.34 4.01 26.12
C PRO A 194 -4.06 3.19 25.99
N HIS A 195 -3.90 2.44 24.89
CA HIS A 195 -2.71 1.62 24.63
C HIS A 195 -1.64 2.34 23.79
N THR A 196 -1.85 3.61 23.43
CA THR A 196 -0.91 4.40 22.64
C THR A 196 -0.06 5.32 23.54
N LYS A 197 1.25 5.38 23.28
CA LYS A 197 2.18 6.42 23.78
C LYS A 197 2.17 7.62 22.84
N VAL A 198 2.24 7.36 21.53
CA VAL A 198 2.04 8.38 20.49
C VAL A 198 0.65 8.16 19.93
N ARG A 199 -0.25 9.11 20.18
CA ARG A 199 -1.62 9.03 19.69
C ARG A 199 -1.66 9.22 18.17
N PRO A 200 -2.58 8.55 17.45
CA PRO A 200 -2.85 8.89 16.07
C PRO A 200 -3.29 10.36 16.00
N SER A 201 -2.75 11.13 15.05
CA SER A 201 -3.22 12.47 14.73
C SER A 201 -4.34 12.48 13.70
N VAL A 202 -4.43 11.40 12.91
CA VAL A 202 -5.40 11.24 11.83
C VAL A 202 -6.10 9.89 11.94
N ASP A 203 -7.39 9.89 11.65
CA ASP A 203 -8.14 8.68 11.33
C ASP A 203 -8.83 8.84 9.98
N GLN A 204 -8.53 7.91 9.07
CA GLN A 204 -9.03 7.91 7.71
C GLN A 204 -10.23 6.99 7.57
N ILE A 205 -11.38 7.54 7.22
CA ILE A 205 -12.63 6.80 7.10
C ILE A 205 -13.02 6.65 5.63
N ASN A 206 -13.31 5.43 5.22
CA ASN A 206 -13.83 5.11 3.91
C ASN A 206 -15.33 5.42 3.84
N VAL A 207 -15.66 6.47 3.10
CA VAL A 207 -17.02 6.99 3.00
C VAL A 207 -17.72 6.33 1.80
N LYS A 208 -17.65 5.00 1.72
CA LYS A 208 -18.06 4.25 0.53
C LYS A 208 -19.58 4.25 0.33
N ASP A 209 -20.37 4.37 1.40
CA ASP A 209 -21.82 4.17 1.35
C ASP A 209 -22.67 5.20 2.13
N CYS A 210 -22.07 6.15 2.87
CA CYS A 210 -22.81 7.20 3.58
C CYS A 210 -22.06 8.54 3.55
N CYS A 211 -22.66 9.63 3.06
CA CYS A 211 -22.03 10.96 2.97
C CYS A 211 -21.75 11.64 4.33
N VAL A 212 -22.01 10.95 5.44
CA VAL A 212 -22.00 11.54 6.77
C VAL A 212 -21.22 10.62 7.71
N VAL A 213 -20.13 11.14 8.25
CA VAL A 213 -19.43 10.50 9.36
C VAL A 213 -20.31 10.63 10.61
N PRO A 214 -20.51 9.55 11.41
CA PRO A 214 -21.34 9.60 12.62
C PRO A 214 -20.95 10.73 13.56
N LYS A 215 -21.96 11.37 14.18
CA LYS A 215 -21.72 12.51 15.09
C LYS A 215 -20.93 12.11 16.32
N SER A 216 -21.16 10.89 16.82
CA SER A 216 -20.39 10.24 17.88
C SER A 216 -18.89 10.29 17.56
N LEU A 217 -18.50 9.77 16.39
CA LEU A 217 -17.12 9.73 15.94
C LEU A 217 -16.53 11.13 15.77
N ILE A 218 -17.27 12.06 15.15
CA ILE A 218 -16.82 13.47 14.99
C ILE A 218 -16.53 14.12 16.34
N LEU A 219 -17.44 13.95 17.32
CA LEU A 219 -17.30 14.55 18.64
C LEU A 219 -16.13 13.91 19.40
N TYR A 220 -16.00 12.59 19.34
CA TYR A 220 -14.95 11.84 20.02
C TYR A 220 -13.56 12.16 19.44
N ALA A 221 -13.40 12.10 18.11
CA ALA A 221 -12.17 12.45 17.43
C ALA A 221 -11.75 13.89 17.73
N LYS A 222 -12.69 14.85 17.70
CA LYS A 222 -12.44 16.24 18.07
C LYS A 222 -11.97 16.39 19.52
N GLN A 223 -12.59 15.67 20.46
CA GLN A 223 -12.19 15.67 21.86
C GLN A 223 -10.76 15.16 22.03
N GLU A 224 -10.42 14.07 21.34
CA GLU A 224 -9.10 13.42 21.42
C GLU A 224 -8.05 14.09 20.51
N ARG A 225 -8.43 15.14 19.77
CA ARG A 225 -7.62 15.91 18.81
C ARG A 225 -7.11 15.07 17.64
N ILE A 226 -7.98 14.23 17.11
CA ILE A 226 -7.76 13.38 15.94
C ILE A 226 -8.51 14.02 14.76
N GLU A 227 -7.80 14.26 13.66
CA GLU A 227 -8.38 14.74 12.42
C GLU A 227 -9.03 13.59 11.65
N LEU A 228 -10.29 13.77 11.25
CA LEU A 228 -11.00 12.81 10.42
C LEU A 228 -10.83 13.17 8.95
N LEU A 229 -10.19 12.27 8.19
CA LEU A 229 -10.03 12.40 6.74
C LEU A 229 -10.86 11.35 6.03
N THR A 230 -11.28 11.65 4.80
CA THR A 230 -12.03 10.69 3.98
C THR A 230 -11.14 10.10 2.90
N HIS A 231 -11.38 8.83 2.56
CA HIS A 231 -10.73 8.19 1.42
C HIS A 231 -11.68 7.23 0.68
N ASN A 232 -11.25 6.76 -0.49
CA ASN A 232 -12.01 5.86 -1.36
C ASN A 232 -11.21 4.58 -1.69
N ASP A 233 -10.31 4.19 -0.79
CA ASP A 233 -9.44 3.04 -1.03
C ASP A 233 -10.26 1.73 -1.04
N CYS A 234 -9.75 0.72 -1.75
CA CYS A 234 -10.32 -0.61 -1.66
C CYS A 234 -9.86 -1.31 -0.38
N THR A 235 -10.78 -2.04 0.27
CA THR A 235 -10.47 -2.87 1.44
C THR A 235 -9.49 -3.99 1.08
N ASP A 236 -9.71 -4.64 -0.07
CA ASP A 236 -8.76 -5.56 -0.68
C ASP A 236 -8.02 -4.84 -1.81
N ILE A 237 -6.90 -4.21 -1.49
CA ILE A 237 -6.13 -3.38 -2.43
C ILE A 237 -5.34 -4.24 -3.44
N LEU A 238 -4.92 -5.44 -3.05
CA LEU A 238 -4.13 -6.34 -3.88
C LEU A 238 -4.31 -7.81 -3.44
N SER A 239 -5.24 -8.51 -4.08
CA SER A 239 -5.53 -9.91 -3.80
C SER A 239 -4.46 -10.86 -4.37
N GLN A 240 -4.37 -12.08 -3.83
CA GLN A 240 -3.54 -13.16 -4.40
C GLN A 240 -3.90 -13.45 -5.86
N GLY A 241 -5.20 -13.47 -6.19
CA GLY A 241 -5.68 -13.73 -7.56
C GLY A 241 -5.24 -12.64 -8.54
N SER A 242 -5.43 -11.37 -8.16
CA SER A 242 -5.00 -10.23 -8.98
C SER A 242 -3.47 -10.19 -9.15
N THR A 243 -2.72 -10.54 -8.10
CA THR A 243 -1.25 -10.60 -8.15
C THR A 243 -0.77 -11.71 -9.08
N ARG A 244 -1.40 -12.89 -9.01
CA ARG A 244 -1.10 -14.00 -9.93
C ARG A 244 -1.46 -13.67 -11.37
N GLU A 245 -2.56 -12.96 -11.62
CA GLU A 245 -2.91 -12.49 -12.96
C GLU A 245 -1.89 -11.48 -13.49
N LEU A 246 -1.52 -10.50 -12.66
CA LEU A 246 -0.56 -9.45 -13.00
C LEU A 246 0.82 -10.01 -13.40
N LEU A 247 1.31 -10.98 -12.63
CA LEU A 247 2.65 -11.53 -12.82
C LEU A 247 2.67 -12.81 -13.66
N GLY A 248 1.50 -13.40 -13.90
CA GLY A 248 1.33 -14.62 -14.68
C GLY A 248 1.52 -14.43 -16.19
N PRO A 249 1.38 -15.52 -16.95
CA PRO A 249 1.45 -15.49 -18.40
C PRO A 249 0.15 -14.97 -19.01
N GLY A 250 0.23 -14.40 -20.20
CA GLY A 250 -0.94 -13.99 -21.01
C GLY A 250 -0.81 -12.57 -21.54
N GLU A 251 -1.79 -12.13 -22.31
CA GLU A 251 -1.84 -10.77 -22.90
C GLU A 251 -1.85 -9.67 -21.82
N ASN A 252 -2.34 -10.01 -20.64
CA ASN A 252 -2.58 -9.11 -19.52
C ASN A 252 -1.59 -9.28 -18.35
N GLY A 253 -0.65 -10.22 -18.46
CA GLY A 253 0.28 -10.57 -17.39
C GLY A 253 1.74 -10.37 -17.81
N ALA A 254 2.61 -10.17 -16.83
CA ALA A 254 4.02 -9.83 -17.04
C ALA A 254 4.90 -11.03 -17.45
N GLY A 255 4.37 -12.26 -17.40
CA GLY A 255 5.12 -13.47 -17.74
C GLY A 255 6.28 -13.79 -16.78
N VAL A 256 6.19 -13.31 -15.53
CA VAL A 256 7.20 -13.55 -14.48
C VAL A 256 6.93 -14.89 -13.79
N LEU A 257 5.67 -15.20 -13.49
CA LEU A 257 5.28 -16.48 -12.89
C LEU A 257 5.05 -17.54 -13.97
N ALA A 258 5.38 -18.79 -13.63
CA ALA A 258 5.12 -19.95 -14.46
C ALA A 258 3.61 -20.29 -14.53
N THR A 259 3.16 -20.86 -15.65
CA THR A 259 1.76 -21.31 -15.85
C THR A 259 1.37 -22.48 -14.95
N SER A 260 2.34 -23.33 -14.58
CA SER A 260 2.15 -24.50 -13.72
C SER A 260 3.48 -24.93 -13.08
N ALA A 261 3.43 -25.77 -12.04
CA ALA A 261 4.60 -26.33 -11.37
C ALA A 261 5.53 -27.09 -12.36
N ASP A 262 4.95 -27.72 -13.39
CA ASP A 262 5.67 -28.46 -14.44
C ASP A 262 6.03 -27.60 -15.67
N GLY A 263 5.62 -26.33 -15.67
CA GLY A 263 5.88 -25.40 -16.76
C GLY A 263 7.37 -25.13 -16.96
N SER A 264 7.77 -24.88 -18.21
CA SER A 264 9.11 -24.41 -18.56
C SER A 264 9.16 -22.88 -18.57
N GLY A 265 9.99 -22.28 -17.72
CA GLY A 265 10.22 -20.83 -17.63
C GLY A 265 9.32 -20.11 -16.61
N GLY A 266 9.84 -19.02 -16.03
CA GLY A 266 9.15 -18.26 -14.99
C GLY A 266 9.33 -18.82 -13.58
N LEU A 267 9.04 -17.98 -12.60
CA LEU A 267 9.11 -18.34 -11.17
C LEU A 267 7.98 -19.30 -10.79
N LYS A 268 8.33 -20.33 -10.02
CA LYS A 268 7.41 -21.38 -9.58
C LYS A 268 7.10 -21.22 -8.11
N GLY A 269 5.83 -21.36 -7.74
CA GLY A 269 5.38 -21.23 -6.37
C GLY A 269 4.03 -20.55 -6.28
N ASP A 270 3.50 -20.53 -5.05
CA ASP A 270 2.35 -19.71 -4.72
C ASP A 270 2.81 -18.30 -4.36
N ILE A 271 2.10 -17.30 -4.86
CA ILE A 271 2.42 -15.89 -4.59
C ILE A 271 1.47 -15.32 -3.55
N GLU A 272 2.03 -14.76 -2.49
CA GLU A 272 1.29 -14.17 -1.38
C GLU A 272 1.66 -12.69 -1.20
N PRO A 273 0.78 -11.75 -1.56
CA PRO A 273 0.95 -10.34 -1.27
C PRO A 273 1.12 -10.08 0.23
N GLN A 274 2.13 -9.31 0.60
CA GLN A 274 2.49 -9.05 2.00
C GLN A 274 1.99 -7.68 2.47
N TRP A 275 2.27 -6.65 1.68
CA TRP A 275 1.86 -5.27 1.96
C TRP A 275 1.80 -4.45 0.67
N VAL A 276 1.02 -3.38 0.70
CA VAL A 276 1.03 -2.33 -0.32
C VAL A 276 1.25 -1.00 0.38
N VAL A 277 2.11 -0.16 -0.17
CA VAL A 277 2.27 1.23 0.29
C VAL A 277 1.86 2.17 -0.84
N LYS A 278 1.04 3.15 -0.50
CA LYS A 278 0.62 4.26 -1.35
C LYS A 278 1.24 5.53 -0.79
N TYR A 279 1.82 6.38 -1.61
CA TYR A 279 2.36 7.66 -1.17
C TYR A 279 1.90 8.80 -2.06
N THR A 280 1.86 10.00 -1.51
CA THR A 280 1.55 11.24 -2.23
C THR A 280 2.39 12.38 -1.64
N ALA A 281 3.08 13.11 -2.51
CA ALA A 281 3.83 14.32 -2.18
C ALA A 281 3.10 15.53 -2.77
N VAL A 282 2.63 16.41 -1.90
CA VAL A 282 1.87 17.62 -2.25
C VAL A 282 2.70 18.84 -1.95
N VAL A 283 2.81 19.77 -2.91
CA VAL A 283 3.49 21.05 -2.70
C VAL A 283 2.59 21.97 -1.87
N LYS A 284 3.05 22.35 -0.66
CA LYS A 284 2.29 23.09 0.37
C LYS A 284 1.61 24.34 -0.17
N ASP A 285 2.38 25.21 -0.82
CA ASP A 285 1.90 26.54 -1.24
C ASP A 285 0.92 26.48 -2.42
N ARG A 286 0.88 25.35 -3.14
CA ARG A 286 0.10 25.19 -4.37
C ARG A 286 -1.03 24.17 -4.22
N GLY A 287 -0.97 23.30 -3.23
CA GLY A 287 -1.91 22.18 -3.06
C GLY A 287 -1.88 21.19 -4.24
N VAL A 288 -0.78 21.16 -5.00
CA VAL A 288 -0.64 20.32 -6.21
C VAL A 288 0.12 19.05 -5.85
N ILE A 289 -0.42 17.91 -6.27
CA ILE A 289 0.27 16.62 -6.21
C ILE A 289 1.38 16.63 -7.25
N GLU A 290 2.62 16.55 -6.81
CA GLU A 290 3.77 16.43 -7.70
C GLU A 290 4.10 14.97 -7.98
N ASN A 291 4.16 14.16 -6.92
CA ASN A 291 4.50 12.75 -7.03
C ASN A 291 3.48 11.92 -6.26
N LYS A 292 3.04 10.82 -6.87
CA LYS A 292 2.12 9.86 -6.30
C LYS A 292 2.43 8.50 -6.88
N GLY A 293 2.52 7.49 -6.04
CA GLY A 293 2.84 6.16 -6.48
C GLY A 293 2.49 5.09 -5.46
N TYR A 294 2.86 3.87 -5.83
CA TYR A 294 2.64 2.67 -5.04
C TYR A 294 3.88 1.78 -5.10
N PHE A 295 4.18 1.10 -3.99
CA PHE A 295 5.00 -0.11 -3.99
C PHE A 295 4.21 -1.25 -3.39
N ALA A 296 4.51 -2.48 -3.80
CA ALA A 296 3.90 -3.68 -3.26
C ALA A 296 4.96 -4.76 -3.12
N LEU A 297 4.86 -5.57 -2.06
CA LEU A 297 5.67 -6.76 -1.86
C LEU A 297 4.78 -7.99 -1.91
N ALA A 298 5.27 -9.03 -2.56
CA ALA A 298 4.71 -10.37 -2.48
C ALA A 298 5.82 -11.40 -2.22
N GLU A 299 5.50 -12.41 -1.42
CA GLU A 299 6.39 -13.53 -1.13
C GLU A 299 6.05 -14.68 -2.09
N LEU A 300 7.08 -15.28 -2.69
CA LEU A 300 6.94 -16.49 -3.49
C LEU A 300 7.21 -17.69 -2.58
N GLY A 301 6.17 -18.47 -2.29
CA GLY A 301 6.27 -19.73 -1.58
C GLY A 301 7.02 -20.78 -2.40
N ASN A 302 7.62 -21.75 -1.71
CA ASN A 302 8.29 -22.86 -2.38
C ASN A 302 7.29 -23.65 -3.24
N PRO A 303 7.71 -24.16 -4.42
CA PRO A 303 6.88 -25.09 -5.19
C PRO A 303 6.63 -26.34 -4.34
N ASN A 304 5.36 -26.71 -4.18
CA ASN A 304 4.95 -28.00 -3.62
C ASN A 304 5.39 -29.17 -4.52
#